data_AF-A0A3Q0L5K7-F1
#
_entry.id   AF-A0A3Q0L5K7-F1
#
_cell.length_a   1.000
_cell.length_b   1.000
_cell.length_c   1.000
_cell.angle_alpha   90.00
_cell.angle_beta   90.00
_cell.angle_gamma   90.00
#
_symmetry.space_group_name_H-M   'P 1'
#
loop_
_entity.id
_entity.type
_entity.pdbx_description
1 polymer ?
#
loop_
_entity_poly.entity_id
_entity_poly.type
_entity_poly.pdbx_seq_one_letter_code
_entity_poly.pdbx_strand_id
1 'polypeptide(L)'
;MMKKDKFARKLTKLDDRAYIRRCMWPDLDVRIEKEFKTFQKESLAAFGDVYLTQLKQRKKYRNSNLLSSQFHNATYVKFGSRSLGIAKIPNENKEPLAICSERNAQLYYTQGSIGDVLVVLSPYTSEIYNVHEKNIVIARYKQPVDISPRLINKHLKVFKKYALASSHASAGLLSPYLFRRWLQLKDFRYKDNNRAELIRVIERVILVSLAAISAWLAK
;
A
#
# COMPACT_ATOMS: atom_id res chain seq x y z
N MET A 1 -20.79 18.54 42.92
CA MET A 1 -20.78 18.20 41.47
C MET A 1 -19.33 17.90 41.06
N MET A 2 -18.95 16.63 40.88
CA MET A 2 -17.57 16.25 40.55
C MET A 2 -17.17 16.88 39.20
N LYS A 3 -16.09 17.69 39.18
CA LYS A 3 -15.47 18.14 37.94
C LYS A 3 -15.02 16.90 37.18
N LYS A 4 -15.84 16.40 36.25
CA LYS A 4 -15.45 15.31 35.33
C LYS A 4 -14.09 15.68 34.72
N ASP A 5 -13.13 14.78 34.89
CA ASP A 5 -11.76 14.95 34.43
C ASP A 5 -11.71 15.41 32.96
N LYS A 6 -11.00 16.51 32.72
CA LYS A 6 -10.81 17.13 31.40
C LYS A 6 -10.21 16.13 30.42
N PHE A 7 -9.31 15.25 30.87
CA PHE A 7 -8.68 14.25 30.03
C PHE A 7 -9.64 13.11 29.70
N ALA A 8 -10.38 12.60 30.67
CA ALA A 8 -11.44 11.60 30.43
C ALA A 8 -12.46 12.09 29.40
N ARG A 9 -12.94 13.35 29.52
CA ARG A 9 -13.85 13.95 28.53
C ARG A 9 -13.22 14.04 27.13
N LYS A 10 -11.92 14.34 27.05
CA LYS A 10 -11.21 14.42 25.76
C LYS A 10 -11.09 13.04 25.13
N LEU A 11 -10.83 12.00 25.93
CA LEU A 11 -10.74 10.62 25.47
C LEU A 11 -12.09 10.14 24.90
N THR A 12 -13.19 10.33 25.62
CA THR A 12 -14.53 9.97 25.14
C THR A 12 -14.85 10.64 23.80
N LYS A 13 -14.53 11.94 23.64
CA LYS A 13 -14.73 12.63 22.36
C LYS A 13 -13.89 12.07 21.21
N LEU A 14 -12.72 11.48 21.50
CA LEU A 14 -11.89 10.83 20.48
C LEU A 14 -12.49 9.47 20.09
N ASP A 15 -13.00 8.72 21.06
CA ASP A 15 -13.67 7.43 20.83
C ASP A 15 -14.96 7.62 20.03
N ASP A 16 -15.77 8.63 20.37
CA ASP A 16 -16.98 8.98 19.62
C ASP A 16 -16.67 9.29 18.15
N ARG A 17 -15.58 10.05 17.91
CA ARG A 17 -15.12 10.35 16.54
C ARG A 17 -14.64 9.11 15.80
N ALA A 18 -13.91 8.23 16.49
CA ALA A 18 -13.46 6.97 15.90
C ALA A 18 -14.65 6.09 15.53
N TYR A 19 -15.66 6.00 16.40
CA TYR A 19 -16.91 5.29 16.15
C TYR A 19 -17.64 5.84 14.90
N ILE A 20 -17.85 7.16 14.83
CA ILE A 20 -18.52 7.81 13.69
C ILE A 20 -17.80 7.47 12.38
N ARG A 21 -16.46 7.55 12.37
CA ARG A 21 -15.67 7.22 11.17
C ARG A 21 -15.76 5.75 10.79
N ARG A 22 -15.87 4.83 11.76
CA ARG A 22 -16.11 3.40 11.48
C ARG A 22 -17.45 3.17 10.81
N CYS A 23 -18.50 3.86 11.28
CA CYS A 23 -19.83 3.79 10.68
C CYS A 23 -19.87 4.34 9.24
N MET A 24 -18.94 5.22 8.85
CA MET A 24 -18.83 5.74 7.48
C MET A 24 -18.15 4.76 6.49
N TRP A 25 -17.56 3.67 6.96
CA TRP A 25 -16.81 2.75 6.10
C TRP A 25 -17.65 2.08 4.98
N PRO A 26 -18.89 1.62 5.22
CA PRO A 26 -19.70 0.99 4.18
C PRO A 26 -19.93 1.87 2.95
N ASP A 27 -20.05 3.18 3.15
CA ASP A 27 -20.20 4.15 2.06
C ASP A 27 -18.90 4.31 1.25
N LEU A 28 -17.73 4.22 1.89
CA LEU A 28 -16.45 4.12 1.19
C LEU A 28 -16.33 2.81 0.40
N ASP A 29 -16.79 1.68 0.94
CA ASP A 29 -16.79 0.39 0.23
C ASP A 29 -17.58 0.47 -1.09
N VAL A 30 -18.77 1.10 -1.06
CA VAL A 30 -19.61 1.31 -2.25
C VAL A 30 -18.90 2.16 -3.30
N ARG A 31 -18.23 3.26 -2.87
CA ARG A 31 -17.43 4.09 -3.79
C ARG A 31 -16.28 3.30 -4.42
N ILE A 32 -15.54 2.53 -3.62
CA ILE A 32 -14.43 1.70 -4.12
C ILE A 32 -14.95 0.66 -5.11
N GLU A 33 -16.06 -0.01 -4.80
CA GLU A 33 -16.65 -1.02 -5.68
C GLU A 33 -17.07 -0.43 -7.04
N LYS A 34 -17.66 0.77 -7.02
CA LYS A 34 -18.04 1.47 -8.26
C LYS A 34 -16.84 1.75 -9.16
N GLU A 35 -15.78 2.37 -8.62
CA GLU A 35 -14.58 2.67 -9.41
C GLU A 35 -13.81 1.39 -9.79
N PHE A 36 -13.84 0.37 -8.93
CA PHE A 36 -13.27 -0.94 -9.21
C PHE A 36 -13.90 -1.61 -10.42
N LYS A 37 -15.24 -1.57 -10.57
CA LYS A 37 -15.93 -2.15 -11.73
C LYS A 37 -15.48 -1.52 -13.05
N THR A 38 -15.21 -0.22 -13.05
CA THR A 38 -14.63 0.47 -14.22
C THR A 38 -13.18 0.01 -14.45
N PHE A 39 -12.36 0.01 -13.41
CA PHE A 39 -10.96 -0.43 -13.46
C PHE A 39 -10.80 -1.88 -13.92
N GLN A 40 -11.69 -2.78 -13.51
CA GLN A 40 -11.67 -4.20 -13.88
C GLN A 40 -11.89 -4.37 -15.40
N LYS A 41 -12.75 -3.55 -16.02
CA LYS A 41 -12.97 -3.55 -17.47
C LYS A 41 -11.76 -3.03 -18.25
N GLU A 42 -11.02 -2.08 -17.68
CA GLU A 42 -9.80 -1.52 -18.27
C GLU A 42 -8.53 -2.37 -18.01
N SER A 43 -8.63 -3.36 -17.14
CA SER A 43 -7.50 -4.18 -16.72
C SER A 43 -7.05 -5.10 -17.85
N LEU A 44 -5.77 -5.00 -18.23
CA LEU A 44 -5.15 -5.85 -19.25
C LEU A 44 -4.79 -7.20 -18.61
N ALA A 45 -5.10 -8.30 -19.30
CA ALA A 45 -4.81 -9.68 -18.89
C ALA A 45 -3.35 -9.93 -18.44
N ALA A 46 -2.42 -9.05 -18.84
CA ALA A 46 -1.01 -9.08 -18.45
C ALA A 46 -0.76 -9.00 -16.93
N PHE A 47 -1.65 -8.37 -16.16
CA PHE A 47 -1.55 -8.29 -14.70
C PHE A 47 -2.20 -9.50 -13.98
N GLY A 48 -2.81 -10.41 -14.73
CA GLY A 48 -3.68 -11.46 -14.21
C GLY A 48 -5.09 -10.93 -13.91
N ASP A 49 -5.92 -11.81 -13.36
CA ASP A 49 -7.28 -11.46 -12.95
C ASP A 49 -7.28 -10.37 -11.87
N VAL A 50 -8.35 -9.58 -11.79
CA VAL A 50 -8.50 -8.55 -10.77
C VAL A 50 -9.68 -8.88 -9.87
N TYR A 51 -9.45 -8.81 -8.55
CA TYR A 51 -10.46 -9.12 -7.55
C TYR A 51 -10.61 -7.98 -6.55
N LEU A 52 -11.85 -7.79 -6.09
CA LEU A 52 -12.17 -6.96 -4.93
C LEU A 52 -12.57 -7.88 -3.78
N THR A 53 -12.02 -7.66 -2.60
CA THR A 53 -12.38 -8.42 -1.40
C THR A 53 -12.51 -7.49 -0.21
N GLN A 54 -13.59 -7.61 0.53
CA GLN A 54 -13.79 -6.87 1.79
C GLN A 54 -13.54 -7.80 2.98
N LEU A 55 -12.87 -7.29 4.02
CA LEU A 55 -12.53 -8.11 5.19
C LEU A 55 -13.78 -8.66 5.89
N LYS A 56 -14.84 -7.85 5.98
CA LYS A 56 -16.13 -8.21 6.58
C LYS A 56 -16.84 -9.38 5.89
N GLN A 57 -16.54 -9.64 4.61
CA GLN A 57 -17.14 -10.74 3.85
C GLN A 57 -16.50 -12.10 4.17
N ARG A 58 -15.33 -12.13 4.84
CA ARG A 58 -14.69 -13.40 5.21
C ARG A 58 -15.53 -14.13 6.28
N LYS A 59 -15.64 -15.46 6.14
CA LYS A 59 -16.48 -16.33 6.99
C LYS A 59 -16.32 -16.07 8.49
N LYS A 60 -15.08 -15.90 8.97
CA LYS A 60 -14.78 -15.61 10.39
C LYS A 60 -15.45 -14.33 10.91
N TYR A 61 -15.50 -13.28 10.08
CA TYR A 61 -16.09 -11.99 10.44
C TYR A 61 -17.62 -12.02 10.29
N ARG A 62 -18.10 -12.63 9.20
CA ARG A 62 -19.53 -12.80 8.94
C ARG A 62 -20.26 -13.57 10.05
N ASN A 63 -19.59 -14.55 10.64
CA ASN A 63 -20.15 -15.41 11.69
C ASN A 63 -19.84 -14.90 13.11
N SER A 64 -19.32 -13.69 13.26
CA SER A 64 -19.02 -13.13 14.58
C SER A 64 -20.16 -12.24 15.08
N ASN A 65 -20.38 -12.21 16.39
CA ASN A 65 -21.38 -11.37 17.05
C ASN A 65 -20.90 -9.93 17.27
N LEU A 66 -19.84 -9.51 16.57
CA LEU A 66 -19.27 -8.17 16.70
C LEU A 66 -20.10 -7.17 15.90
N LEU A 67 -20.26 -5.96 16.43
CA LEU A 67 -20.91 -4.85 15.75
C LEU A 67 -20.02 -4.28 14.65
N SER A 68 -20.62 -3.69 13.61
CA SER A 68 -19.92 -3.03 12.50
C SER A 68 -18.82 -2.04 12.95
N SER A 69 -19.01 -1.39 14.10
CA SER A 69 -18.10 -0.44 14.73
C SER A 69 -16.96 -1.06 15.54
N GLN A 70 -17.00 -2.36 15.78
CA GLN A 70 -16.00 -3.13 16.52
C GLN A 70 -15.02 -3.84 15.58
N PHE A 71 -15.31 -3.90 14.28
CA PHE A 71 -14.41 -4.45 13.29
C PHE A 71 -13.37 -3.44 12.82
N HIS A 72 -12.16 -3.94 12.64
CA HIS A 72 -11.19 -3.29 11.78
C HIS A 72 -11.64 -3.47 10.34
N ASN A 73 -11.98 -2.37 9.66
CA ASN A 73 -12.43 -2.46 8.28
C ASN A 73 -11.26 -2.44 7.29
N ALA A 74 -11.34 -3.25 6.24
CA ALA A 74 -10.38 -3.23 5.15
C ALA A 74 -10.98 -3.74 3.84
N THR A 75 -10.57 -3.11 2.74
CA THR A 75 -11.03 -3.40 1.38
C THR A 75 -9.83 -3.51 0.46
N TYR A 76 -9.70 -4.67 -0.18
CA TYR A 76 -8.54 -5.08 -0.95
C TYR A 76 -8.90 -5.16 -2.43
N VAL A 77 -8.15 -4.44 -3.26
CA VAL A 77 -8.08 -4.61 -4.70
C VAL A 77 -6.81 -5.41 -4.99
N LYS A 78 -6.94 -6.57 -5.63
CA LYS A 78 -5.84 -7.50 -5.83
C LYS A 78 -5.68 -7.85 -7.30
N PHE A 79 -4.45 -7.96 -7.73
CA PHE A 79 -4.12 -8.75 -8.90
C PHE A 79 -3.95 -10.22 -8.48
N GLY A 80 -4.46 -11.11 -9.32
CA GLY A 80 -4.42 -12.55 -9.17
C GLY A 80 -3.04 -13.11 -9.44
N SER A 81 -3.02 -14.35 -9.94
CA SER A 81 -1.79 -14.97 -10.40
C SER A 81 -1.55 -14.61 -11.86
N ARG A 82 -0.30 -14.31 -12.21
CA ARG A 82 0.16 -14.24 -13.59
C ARG A 82 1.30 -15.23 -13.81
N SER A 83 1.29 -15.89 -14.97
CA SER A 83 2.39 -16.76 -15.40
C SER A 83 3.58 -15.92 -15.87
N LEU A 84 4.79 -16.34 -15.52
CA LEU A 84 6.03 -15.72 -15.98
C LEU A 84 6.56 -16.33 -17.27
N GLY A 85 6.03 -17.49 -17.68
CA GLY A 85 6.53 -18.22 -18.86
C GLY A 85 7.93 -18.81 -18.70
N ILE A 86 8.47 -18.83 -17.48
CA ILE A 86 9.78 -19.40 -17.15
C ILE A 86 9.57 -20.61 -16.25
N ALA A 87 10.27 -21.71 -16.53
CA ALA A 87 10.19 -22.92 -15.72
C ALA A 87 10.87 -22.72 -14.35
N LYS A 88 10.23 -23.25 -13.31
CA LYS A 88 10.82 -23.36 -11.98
C LYS A 88 12.01 -24.32 -12.05
N ILE A 89 13.11 -23.97 -11.39
CA ILE A 89 14.21 -24.91 -11.16
C ILE A 89 13.71 -25.91 -10.10
N PRO A 90 13.53 -27.20 -10.45
CA PRO A 90 13.05 -28.19 -9.49
C PRO A 90 14.10 -28.40 -8.39
N ASN A 91 13.66 -28.52 -7.14
CA ASN A 91 14.59 -28.81 -6.04
C ASN A 91 14.99 -30.29 -6.01
N GLU A 92 14.16 -31.17 -6.56
CA GLU A 92 14.39 -32.62 -6.62
C GLU A 92 14.09 -33.17 -8.02
N ASN A 93 14.78 -34.24 -8.40
CA ASN A 93 14.65 -34.90 -9.72
C ASN A 93 13.24 -35.44 -10.02
N LYS A 94 12.32 -35.46 -9.04
CA LYS A 94 10.95 -35.95 -9.18
C LYS A 94 9.88 -34.84 -9.21
N GLU A 95 10.25 -33.58 -9.02
CA GLU A 95 9.27 -32.50 -9.12
C GLU A 95 8.89 -32.26 -10.59
N PRO A 96 7.58 -32.18 -10.93
CA PRO A 96 7.17 -31.83 -12.28
C PRO A 96 7.63 -30.41 -12.63
N LEU A 97 8.04 -30.21 -13.88
CA LEU A 97 8.36 -28.88 -14.40
C LEU A 97 7.10 -28.00 -14.32
N ALA A 98 7.12 -27.04 -13.41
CA ALA A 98 6.06 -26.06 -13.22
C ALA A 98 6.50 -24.71 -13.78
N ILE A 99 5.57 -23.98 -14.37
CA ILE A 99 5.82 -22.60 -14.81
C ILE A 99 5.70 -21.68 -13.59
N CYS A 100 6.71 -20.84 -13.36
CA CYS A 100 6.69 -19.89 -12.26
C CYS A 100 5.60 -18.84 -12.42
N SER A 101 5.11 -18.36 -11.29
CA SER A 101 4.06 -17.35 -11.23
C SER A 101 4.41 -16.18 -10.31
N GLU A 102 3.72 -15.06 -10.52
CA GLU A 102 3.68 -13.93 -9.61
C GLU A 102 2.27 -13.69 -9.11
N ARG A 103 2.16 -13.37 -7.82
CA ARG A 103 0.87 -13.18 -7.14
C ARG A 103 0.95 -12.09 -6.07
N ASN A 104 -0.18 -11.78 -5.45
CA ASN A 104 -0.25 -10.95 -4.24
C ASN A 104 0.10 -9.46 -4.39
N ALA A 105 0.09 -8.89 -5.59
CA ALA A 105 0.08 -7.42 -5.70
C ALA A 105 -1.30 -6.88 -5.27
N GLN A 106 -1.30 -5.94 -4.33
CA GLN A 106 -2.54 -5.44 -3.73
C GLN A 106 -2.49 -3.93 -3.50
N LEU A 107 -3.61 -3.27 -3.78
CA LEU A 107 -3.96 -1.98 -3.22
C LEU A 107 -5.03 -2.23 -2.18
N TYR A 108 -4.86 -1.75 -0.95
CA TYR A 108 -5.89 -1.90 0.05
C TYR A 108 -6.09 -0.65 0.87
N TYR A 109 -7.36 -0.40 1.18
CA TYR A 109 -7.82 0.57 2.13
C TYR A 109 -7.95 -0.15 3.45
N THR A 110 -7.28 0.32 4.49
CA THR A 110 -7.40 -0.25 5.83
C THR A 110 -7.70 0.88 6.81
N GLN A 111 -8.59 0.59 7.74
CA GLN A 111 -8.88 1.48 8.84
C GLN A 111 -7.64 1.64 9.73
N GLY A 112 -7.48 2.76 10.42
CA GLY A 112 -6.55 2.87 11.55
C GLY A 112 -7.30 2.82 12.87
N SER A 113 -6.58 2.73 13.99
CA SER A 113 -7.16 2.60 15.33
C SER A 113 -8.13 3.73 15.68
N ILE A 114 -7.87 4.94 15.19
CA ILE A 114 -8.69 6.16 15.39
C ILE A 114 -9.79 6.34 14.33
N GLY A 115 -10.05 5.31 13.52
CA GLY A 115 -11.06 5.32 12.46
C GLY A 115 -10.64 6.06 11.18
N ASP A 116 -9.39 6.53 11.09
CA ASP A 116 -8.83 7.08 9.86
C ASP A 116 -8.63 6.00 8.78
N VAL A 117 -8.31 6.39 7.56
CA VAL A 117 -8.14 5.47 6.44
C VAL A 117 -6.72 5.55 5.88
N LEU A 118 -6.05 4.42 5.85
CA LEU A 118 -4.75 4.24 5.21
C LEU A 118 -4.92 3.57 3.86
N VAL A 119 -4.21 4.08 2.85
CA VAL A 119 -4.16 3.49 1.51
C VAL A 119 -2.80 2.90 1.29
N VAL A 120 -2.74 1.60 1.07
CA VAL A 120 -1.51 0.83 1.15
C VAL A 120 -1.32 -0.01 -0.12
N LEU A 121 -0.08 -0.10 -0.57
CA LEU A 121 0.36 -0.94 -1.66
C LEU A 121 1.19 -2.11 -1.13
N SER A 122 0.98 -3.29 -1.70
CA SER A 122 1.77 -4.50 -1.51
C SER A 122 2.37 -4.92 -2.85
N PRO A 123 3.67 -5.26 -2.92
CA PRO A 123 4.32 -5.67 -4.15
C PRO A 123 3.83 -7.05 -4.60
N TYR A 124 4.12 -7.41 -5.86
CA TYR A 124 4.07 -8.81 -6.26
C TYR A 124 5.07 -9.65 -5.45
N THR A 125 4.66 -10.88 -5.14
CA THR A 125 5.53 -11.94 -4.67
C THR A 125 5.71 -12.93 -5.82
N SER A 126 6.95 -13.10 -6.27
CA SER A 126 7.33 -14.07 -7.30
C SER A 126 7.99 -15.29 -6.67
N GLU A 127 7.87 -16.43 -7.33
CA GLU A 127 8.62 -17.64 -6.96
C GLU A 127 10.11 -17.54 -7.31
N ILE A 128 10.47 -16.72 -8.31
CA ILE A 128 11.86 -16.57 -8.78
C ILE A 128 12.52 -15.33 -8.16
N TYR A 129 11.77 -14.24 -8.02
CA TYR A 129 12.31 -12.93 -7.63
C TYR A 129 11.38 -12.18 -6.68
N ASN A 130 11.76 -12.09 -5.42
CA ASN A 130 11.02 -11.29 -4.47
C ASN A 130 11.64 -9.91 -4.34
N VAL A 131 10.83 -8.90 -4.64
CA VAL A 131 11.13 -7.54 -4.22
C VAL A 131 11.04 -7.51 -2.69
N HIS A 132 12.20 -7.42 -2.01
CA HIS A 132 12.28 -7.32 -0.55
C HIS A 132 11.85 -5.94 -0.03
N GLU A 133 10.62 -5.53 -0.38
CA GLU A 133 10.03 -4.27 0.06
C GLU A 133 8.89 -4.52 1.03
N LYS A 134 8.85 -3.72 2.09
CA LYS A 134 7.67 -3.63 2.95
C LYS A 134 6.55 -2.94 2.17
N ASN A 135 5.31 -3.25 2.54
CA ASN A 135 4.13 -2.53 2.07
C ASN A 135 4.34 -1.01 2.18
N ILE A 136 3.83 -0.23 1.22
CA ILE A 136 4.01 1.23 1.16
C ILE A 136 2.68 1.93 1.41
N VAL A 137 2.63 2.87 2.34
CA VAL A 137 1.44 3.69 2.57
C VAL A 137 1.52 4.95 1.72
N ILE A 138 0.62 5.05 0.73
CA ILE A 138 0.64 6.14 -0.24
C ILE A 138 -0.27 7.32 0.15
N ALA A 139 -1.21 7.10 1.05
CA ALA A 139 -2.09 8.14 1.57
C ALA A 139 -2.67 7.81 2.94
N ARG A 140 -3.02 8.85 3.69
CA ARG A 140 -3.76 8.80 4.94
C ARG A 140 -4.85 9.87 4.92
N TYR A 141 -6.08 9.45 5.15
CA TYR A 141 -7.25 10.34 5.20
C TYR A 141 -7.86 10.30 6.60
N LYS A 142 -8.29 11.47 7.10
CA LYS A 142 -8.80 11.56 8.48
C LYS A 142 -10.12 10.82 8.66
N GLN A 143 -10.93 10.76 7.60
CA GLN A 143 -12.25 10.12 7.60
C GLN A 143 -12.55 9.50 6.22
N PRO A 144 -13.40 8.46 6.16
CA PRO A 144 -13.73 7.78 4.89
C PRO A 144 -14.41 8.67 3.84
N VAL A 145 -15.13 9.71 4.27
CA VAL A 145 -15.83 10.64 3.37
C VAL A 145 -14.88 11.56 2.59
N ASP A 146 -13.65 11.77 3.08
CA ASP A 146 -12.64 12.57 2.38
C ASP A 146 -12.16 11.91 1.08
N ILE A 147 -12.43 10.61 0.92
CA ILE A 147 -11.97 9.81 -0.22
C ILE A 147 -13.01 9.89 -1.33
N SER A 148 -12.79 10.84 -2.24
CA SER A 148 -13.61 11.01 -3.44
C SER A 148 -13.33 9.93 -4.51
N PRO A 149 -14.27 9.70 -5.44
CA PRO A 149 -14.05 8.81 -6.60
C PRO A 149 -12.79 9.15 -7.41
N ARG A 150 -12.48 10.44 -7.58
CA ARG A 150 -11.27 10.91 -8.26
C ARG A 150 -10.00 10.43 -7.58
N LEU A 151 -9.98 10.43 -6.24
CA LEU A 151 -8.84 9.93 -5.46
C LEU A 151 -8.72 8.41 -5.56
N ILE A 152 -9.83 7.67 -5.54
CA ILE A 152 -9.83 6.22 -5.72
C ILE A 152 -9.22 5.86 -7.08
N ASN A 153 -9.64 6.52 -8.17
CA ASN A 153 -9.04 6.33 -9.49
C ASN A 153 -7.55 6.67 -9.53
N LYS A 154 -7.13 7.73 -8.84
CA LYS A 154 -5.71 8.06 -8.70
C LYS A 154 -4.94 6.93 -8.01
N HIS A 155 -5.47 6.37 -6.91
CA HIS A 155 -4.85 5.24 -6.22
C HIS A 155 -4.78 4.00 -7.12
N LEU A 156 -5.83 3.69 -7.88
CA LEU A 156 -5.85 2.56 -8.83
C LEU A 156 -4.81 2.72 -9.95
N LYS A 157 -4.63 3.93 -10.50
CA LYS A 157 -3.58 4.22 -11.48
C LYS A 157 -2.17 4.04 -10.88
N VAL A 158 -1.96 4.55 -9.67
CA VAL A 158 -0.70 4.33 -8.93
C VAL A 158 -0.47 2.84 -8.68
N PHE A 159 -1.53 2.11 -8.31
CA PHE A 159 -1.46 0.67 -8.09
C PHE A 159 -1.04 -0.09 -9.35
N LYS A 160 -1.65 0.18 -10.52
CA LYS A 160 -1.24 -0.43 -11.80
C LYS A 160 0.24 -0.18 -12.10
N LYS A 161 0.71 1.06 -11.92
CA LYS A 161 2.12 1.42 -12.12
C LYS A 161 3.05 0.73 -11.11
N TYR A 162 2.61 0.60 -9.86
CA TYR A 162 3.38 -0.08 -8.81
C TYR A 162 3.44 -1.60 -9.01
N ALA A 163 2.35 -2.21 -9.47
CA ALA A 163 2.31 -3.62 -9.85
C ALA A 163 3.29 -3.92 -10.97
N LEU A 164 3.33 -3.09 -12.02
CA LEU A 164 4.36 -3.18 -13.06
C LEU A 164 5.77 -3.07 -12.44
N ALA A 165 5.98 -2.09 -11.57
CA ALA A 165 7.30 -1.80 -11.03
C ALA A 165 7.82 -2.81 -9.98
N SER A 166 6.93 -3.62 -9.42
CA SER A 166 7.26 -4.70 -8.48
C SER A 166 7.27 -6.08 -9.12
N SER A 167 6.86 -6.20 -10.39
CA SER A 167 6.97 -7.45 -11.15
C SER A 167 8.43 -7.73 -11.52
N HIS A 168 8.81 -9.02 -11.50
CA HIS A 168 10.03 -9.57 -12.06
C HIS A 168 10.29 -9.06 -13.48
N ALA A 169 9.25 -8.90 -14.31
CA ALA A 169 9.42 -8.42 -15.68
C ALA A 169 10.04 -7.02 -15.77
N SER A 170 9.98 -6.25 -14.67
CA SER A 170 10.62 -4.94 -14.56
C SER A 170 11.96 -4.95 -13.82
N ALA A 171 12.45 -6.13 -13.43
CA ALA A 171 13.75 -6.27 -12.79
C ALA A 171 14.85 -5.74 -13.71
N GLY A 172 15.68 -4.83 -13.19
CA GLY A 172 16.75 -4.16 -13.94
C GLY A 172 16.35 -2.84 -14.61
N LEU A 173 15.06 -2.47 -14.66
CA LEU A 173 14.64 -1.19 -15.24
C LEU A 173 14.76 -0.04 -14.22
N LEU A 174 15.47 1.03 -14.61
CA LEU A 174 15.71 2.18 -13.74
C LEU A 174 14.44 2.98 -13.40
N SER A 175 13.57 3.22 -14.39
CA SER A 175 12.34 4.02 -14.17
C SER A 175 11.38 3.38 -13.16
N PRO A 176 11.04 2.07 -13.26
CA PRO A 176 10.33 1.34 -12.22
C PRO A 176 10.98 1.39 -10.85
N TYR A 177 12.31 1.22 -10.78
CA TYR A 177 13.07 1.31 -9.54
C TYR A 177 12.94 2.69 -8.88
N LEU A 178 13.17 3.78 -9.64
CA LEU A 178 13.04 5.14 -9.14
C LEU A 178 11.62 5.46 -8.69
N PHE A 179 10.61 4.97 -9.42
CA PHE A 179 9.21 5.12 -9.03
C PHE A 179 8.90 4.44 -7.69
N ARG A 180 9.37 3.20 -7.47
CA ARG A 180 9.23 2.51 -6.17
C ARG A 180 9.91 3.29 -5.06
N ARG A 181 11.15 3.75 -5.28
CA ARG A 181 11.91 4.51 -4.28
C ARG A 181 11.22 5.82 -3.92
N TRP A 182 10.67 6.52 -4.91
CA TRP A 182 9.88 7.74 -4.69
C TRP A 182 8.62 7.49 -3.86
N LEU A 183 7.92 6.37 -4.08
CA LEU A 183 6.76 5.98 -3.25
C LEU A 183 7.18 5.69 -1.80
N GLN A 184 8.30 5.01 -1.58
CA GLN A 184 8.84 4.76 -0.24
C GLN A 184 9.19 6.05 0.50
N LEU A 185 9.77 7.04 -0.20
CA LEU A 185 10.08 8.36 0.39
C LEU A 185 8.82 9.12 0.79
N LYS A 186 7.71 8.92 0.07
CA LYS A 186 6.40 9.53 0.37
C LYS A 186 5.65 8.86 1.52
N ASP A 187 6.08 7.67 1.94
CA ASP A 187 5.44 6.97 3.05
C ASP A 187 5.62 7.75 4.34
N PHE A 188 4.50 8.21 4.91
CA PHE A 188 4.55 9.07 6.09
C PHE A 188 5.09 8.33 7.33
N ARG A 189 4.99 6.98 7.38
CA ARG A 189 5.49 6.19 8.52
C ARG A 189 7.00 6.30 8.67
N TYR A 190 7.69 6.54 7.55
CA TYR A 190 9.13 6.71 7.50
C TYR A 190 9.51 8.18 7.29
N LYS A 191 8.57 9.14 7.40
CA LYS A 191 8.86 10.55 7.08
C LYS A 191 10.03 11.10 7.89
N ASP A 192 10.13 10.76 9.17
CA ASP A 192 11.20 11.26 10.04
C ASP A 192 12.53 10.52 9.77
N ASN A 193 12.47 9.21 9.57
CA ASN A 193 13.66 8.39 9.28
C ASN A 193 14.23 8.67 7.88
N ASN A 194 13.37 8.79 6.88
CA ASN A 194 13.74 9.11 5.50
C ASN A 194 14.23 10.55 5.36
N ARG A 195 13.68 11.50 6.14
CA ARG A 195 14.22 12.86 6.20
C ARG A 195 15.62 12.87 6.80
N ALA A 196 15.84 12.14 7.89
CA ALA A 196 17.16 12.01 8.49
C ALA A 196 18.17 11.37 7.53
N GLU A 197 17.80 10.29 6.83
CA GLU A 197 18.66 9.70 5.80
C GLU A 197 18.92 10.65 4.63
N LEU A 198 17.90 11.34 4.14
CA LEU A 198 18.05 12.30 3.04
C LEU A 198 18.99 13.44 3.42
N ILE A 199 18.87 13.97 4.64
CA ILE A 199 19.78 14.99 5.17
C ILE A 199 21.21 14.46 5.21
N ARG A 200 21.46 13.25 5.71
CA ARG A 200 22.80 12.64 5.71
C ARG A 200 23.39 12.46 4.31
N VAL A 201 22.56 12.07 3.33
CA VAL A 201 23.01 11.92 1.95
C VAL A 201 23.38 13.28 1.35
N ILE A 202 22.55 14.30 1.55
CA ILE A 202 22.82 15.67 1.10
C ILE A 202 24.09 16.20 1.76
N GLU A 203 24.25 16.02 3.07
CA GLU A 203 25.45 16.41 3.81
C GLU A 203 26.72 15.76 3.21
N ARG A 204 26.69 14.45 2.93
CA ARG A 204 27.82 13.76 2.30
C ARG A 204 28.13 14.27 0.90
N VAL A 205 27.10 14.53 0.09
CA VAL A 205 27.28 15.09 -1.25
C VAL A 205 27.90 16.48 -1.17
N ILE A 206 27.44 17.35 -0.26
CA ILE A 206 28.03 18.67 -0.02
C ILE A 206 29.50 18.54 0.40
N LEU A 207 29.82 17.67 1.36
CA LEU A 207 31.19 17.46 1.82
C LEU A 207 32.13 16.99 0.70
N VAL A 208 31.69 16.03 -0.11
CA VAL A 208 32.46 15.55 -1.28
C VAL A 208 32.62 16.66 -2.31
N SER A 209 31.59 17.46 -2.54
CA SER A 209 31.63 18.58 -3.50
C SER A 209 32.60 19.66 -3.03
N LEU A 210 32.56 20.03 -1.74
CA LEU A 210 33.51 20.98 -1.12
C LEU A 210 34.94 20.45 -1.15
N ALA A 211 35.15 19.16 -0.89
CA ALA A 211 36.46 18.52 -1.01
C ALA A 211 37.00 18.55 -2.45
N ALA A 212 36.14 18.29 -3.45
CA ALA A 212 36.52 18.38 -4.85
C ALA A 212 36.85 19.81 -5.29
N ILE A 213 36.06 20.81 -4.86
CA ILE A 213 36.30 22.22 -5.16
C ILE A 213 37.60 22.71 -4.50
N SER A 214 37.83 22.37 -3.24
CA SER A 214 39.07 22.75 -2.53
C SER A 214 40.30 22.10 -3.15
N ALA A 215 40.23 20.83 -3.56
CA ALA A 215 41.31 20.16 -4.28
C ALA A 215 41.58 20.79 -5.66
N TRP A 216 40.54 21.30 -6.34
CA TRP A 216 40.69 22.00 -7.62
C TRP A 216 41.31 23.40 -7.46
N LEU A 217 40.91 24.15 -6.43
CA LEU A 217 41.46 25.49 -6.14
C LEU A 217 42.90 25.46 -5.58
N ALA A 218 43.32 24.34 -5.00
CA ALA A 218 44.69 24.14 -4.50
C ALA A 218 45.70 23.75 -5.61
N LYS A 219 45.24 23.66 -6.86
CA LYS A 219 46.02 23.31 -8.04
C LYS A 219 46.32 24.54 -8.88
#